data_AF-A0A7V2TT89-F1
#
_entry.id   AF-A0A7V2TT89-F1
#
_cell.length_a   1.000
_cell.length_b   1.000
_cell.length_c   1.000
_cell.angle_alpha   90.00
_cell.angle_beta   90.00
_cell.angle_gamma   90.00
#
_symmetry.space_group_name_H-M   'P 1'
#
loop_
_entity.id
_entity.type
_entity.pdbx_description
1 polymer ?
#
loop_
_entity_poly.entity_id
_entity_poly.type
_entity_poly.pdbx_seq_one_letter_code
_entity_poly.pdbx_strand_id
1 'polypeptide(L)'
;VPGIRRSVGMELLIPTRIYVKPILRLLKEFSLHGMAHITGGGISGNLPRVIPDGYKAVIWRKTWPTPAIFRVIQEAGAIEEKEMLRTFNNGIGMILVVSKQDAGPVMSRRPRPIHQGPPPAGSTG
;
A
#
# COMPACT_ATOMS: atom_id res chain seq x y z
N VAL A 1 1.29 3.03 22.15
CA VAL A 1 2.21 3.60 21.15
C VAL A 1 1.45 4.58 20.27
N PRO A 2 1.90 5.83 20.10
CA PRO A 2 1.19 6.82 19.28
C PRO A 2 0.89 6.27 17.88
N GLY A 3 -0.37 6.38 17.43
CA GLY A 3 -0.82 5.91 16.12
C GLY A 3 -1.23 4.44 16.04
N ILE A 4 -1.08 3.63 17.10
CA ILE A 4 -1.60 2.25 17.17
C ILE A 4 -2.82 2.23 18.10
N ARG A 5 -3.97 1.75 17.58
CA ARG A 5 -5.24 1.70 18.31
C ARG A 5 -5.42 0.43 19.16
N ARG A 6 -4.61 -0.59 18.92
CA ARG A 6 -4.64 -1.92 19.56
C ARG A 6 -3.31 -2.20 20.26
N SER A 7 -3.18 -3.35 20.92
CA SER A 7 -1.84 -3.83 21.31
C SER A 7 -0.98 -4.09 20.05
N VAL A 8 0.34 -3.98 20.19
CA VAL A 8 1.29 -4.23 19.09
C VAL A 8 1.08 -5.63 18.50
N GLY A 9 0.90 -6.66 19.34
CA GLY A 9 0.61 -8.02 18.88
C GLY A 9 -0.67 -8.11 18.04
N MET A 10 -1.75 -7.45 18.46
CA MET A 10 -3.01 -7.44 17.70
C MET A 10 -2.90 -6.66 16.39
N GLU A 11 -2.05 -5.64 16.32
CA GLU A 11 -1.78 -4.90 15.09
C GLU A 11 -1.00 -5.77 14.08
N LEU A 12 -0.02 -6.54 14.55
CA LEU A 12 0.77 -7.47 13.72
C LEU A 12 -0.04 -8.66 13.20
N LEU A 13 -1.09 -9.06 13.93
CA LEU A 13 -2.00 -10.14 13.54
C LEU A 13 -3.13 -9.70 12.59
N ILE A 14 -3.18 -8.42 12.19
CA ILE A 14 -4.16 -7.97 11.20
C ILE A 14 -3.95 -8.79 9.90
N PRO A 15 -5.00 -9.49 9.40
CA PRO A 15 -4.87 -10.31 8.20
C PRO A 15 -4.45 -9.48 6.98
N THR A 16 -3.70 -10.11 6.09
CA THR A 16 -3.35 -9.47 4.82
C THR A 16 -4.60 -9.09 4.02
N ARG A 17 -4.54 -7.96 3.33
CA ARG A 17 -5.66 -7.49 2.51
C ARG A 17 -5.74 -8.29 1.22
N ILE A 18 -6.92 -8.83 0.93
CA ILE A 18 -7.19 -9.54 -0.32
C ILE A 18 -7.70 -8.58 -1.40
N TYR A 19 -7.01 -8.52 -2.54
CA TYR A 19 -7.28 -7.58 -3.64
C TYR A 19 -8.02 -8.20 -4.84
N VAL A 20 -8.36 -9.49 -4.80
CA VAL A 20 -8.94 -10.21 -5.96
C VAL A 20 -10.21 -9.52 -6.49
N LYS A 21 -11.22 -9.32 -5.63
CA LYS A 21 -12.50 -8.70 -6.04
C LYS A 21 -12.34 -7.29 -6.62
N PRO A 22 -11.63 -6.33 -5.99
CA PRO A 22 -11.47 -5.00 -6.57
C PRO A 22 -10.66 -5.02 -7.88
N ILE A 23 -9.63 -5.86 -7.98
CA ILE A 23 -8.85 -5.99 -9.23
C ILE A 23 -9.73 -6.54 -10.36
N LEU A 24 -10.50 -7.60 -10.11
CA LEU A 24 -11.41 -8.18 -11.10
C LEU A 24 -12.48 -7.18 -11.59
N ARG A 25 -12.89 -6.22 -10.75
CA ARG A 25 -13.78 -5.13 -11.21
C ARG A 25 -13.07 -4.15 -12.11
N LEU A 26 -11.86 -3.72 -11.73
CA LEU A 26 -11.08 -2.79 -12.54
C LEU A 26 -10.73 -3.37 -13.92
N LEU A 27 -10.36 -4.65 -13.99
CA LEU A 27 -10.04 -5.33 -15.25
C LEU A 27 -11.22 -5.42 -16.24
N LYS A 28 -12.47 -5.24 -15.78
CA LYS A 28 -13.64 -5.20 -16.66
C LYS A 28 -13.84 -3.83 -17.32
N GLU A 29 -13.27 -2.78 -16.75
CA GLU A 29 -13.51 -1.39 -17.14
C GLU A 29 -12.26 -0.70 -17.68
N PHE A 30 -11.06 -1.20 -17.34
CA PHE A 30 -9.79 -0.55 -17.65
C PHE A 30 -8.75 -1.54 -18.16
N SER A 31 -7.86 -1.03 -19.02
CA SER A 31 -6.61 -1.69 -19.33
C SER A 31 -5.58 -1.39 -18.24
N LEU A 32 -5.20 -2.42 -17.48
CA LEU A 32 -4.11 -2.34 -16.51
C LEU A 32 -2.83 -2.82 -17.20
N HIS A 33 -1.84 -1.94 -17.34
CA HIS A 33 -0.57 -2.24 -18.01
C HIS A 33 0.38 -3.09 -17.15
N GLY A 34 0.14 -3.14 -15.84
CA GLY A 34 0.94 -3.92 -14.91
C GLY A 34 0.33 -3.92 -13.51
N MET A 35 0.64 -4.95 -12.72
CA MET A 35 0.18 -5.08 -11.35
C MET A 35 1.29 -5.71 -10.49
N ALA A 36 1.73 -5.02 -9.45
CA ALA A 36 2.75 -5.52 -8.53
C ALA A 36 2.14 -5.72 -7.14
N HIS A 37 2.08 -6.98 -6.70
CA HIS A 37 1.80 -7.32 -5.30
C HIS A 37 3.06 -7.09 -4.47
N ILE A 38 2.97 -6.25 -3.45
CA ILE A 38 4.14 -5.85 -2.66
C ILE A 38 4.24 -6.76 -1.43
N THR A 39 5.14 -7.72 -1.53
CA THR A 39 5.42 -8.72 -0.48
C THR A 39 6.86 -8.58 -0.01
N GLY A 40 7.57 -9.68 0.26
CA GLY A 40 9.01 -9.65 0.55
C GLY A 40 9.78 -9.01 -0.60
N GLY A 41 10.80 -8.21 -0.28
CA GLY A 41 11.52 -7.38 -1.24
C GLY A 41 10.94 -5.97 -1.42
N GLY A 42 9.77 -5.67 -0.82
CA GLY A 42 9.18 -4.34 -0.82
C GLY A 42 8.87 -3.84 -2.23
N ILE A 43 8.78 -2.52 -2.40
CA ILE A 43 8.49 -1.92 -3.72
C ILE A 43 9.65 -2.18 -4.68
N SER A 44 10.89 -1.98 -4.23
CA SER A 44 12.10 -2.13 -5.06
C SER A 44 12.29 -3.56 -5.58
N GLY A 45 11.86 -4.57 -4.84
CA GLY A 45 11.98 -5.97 -5.25
C GLY A 45 10.82 -6.48 -6.11
N ASN A 46 9.65 -5.82 -6.07
CA ASN A 46 8.44 -6.31 -6.72
C ASN A 46 8.01 -5.47 -7.93
N LEU A 47 8.03 -4.13 -7.83
CA LEU A 47 7.55 -3.26 -8.90
C LEU A 47 8.35 -3.38 -10.21
N PRO A 48 9.70 -3.47 -10.23
CA PRO A 48 10.44 -3.61 -11.48
C PRO A 48 10.06 -4.82 -12.32
N ARG A 49 9.51 -5.89 -11.72
CA ARG A 49 9.14 -7.13 -12.42
C ARG A 49 8.01 -6.96 -13.43
N VAL A 50 7.26 -5.86 -13.34
CA VAL A 50 6.15 -5.54 -14.25
C VAL A 50 6.41 -4.30 -15.10
N ILE A 51 7.62 -3.74 -15.03
CA ILE A 51 8.03 -2.59 -15.84
C ILE A 51 8.87 -3.12 -17.01
N PRO A 52 8.54 -2.77 -18.27
CA PRO A 52 9.33 -3.19 -19.42
C PRO A 52 10.76 -2.63 -19.39
N ASP A 53 11.66 -3.32 -20.10
CA ASP A 53 13.03 -2.86 -20.28
C ASP A 53 13.08 -1.45 -20.90
N GLY A 54 14.06 -0.66 -20.46
CA GLY A 54 14.21 0.74 -20.88
C GLY A 54 13.33 1.74 -20.12
N TYR A 55 12.45 1.28 -19.23
CA TYR A 55 11.62 2.14 -18.39
C TYR A 55 12.00 2.05 -16.90
N LYS A 56 11.64 3.09 -16.14
CA LYS A 56 11.78 3.10 -14.67
C LYS A 56 10.53 3.67 -14.02
N ALA A 57 10.20 3.13 -12.85
CA ALA A 57 9.19 3.72 -11.98
C ALA A 57 9.82 4.77 -11.06
N VAL A 58 9.21 5.95 -10.95
CA VAL A 58 9.60 6.99 -10.00
C VAL A 58 8.59 7.03 -8.88
N ILE A 59 9.04 6.77 -7.65
CA ILE A 59 8.19 6.70 -6.47
C ILE A 59 8.43 7.91 -5.58
N TRP A 60 7.40 8.73 -5.44
CA TRP A 60 7.40 9.87 -4.53
C TRP A 60 6.99 9.41 -3.15
N ARG A 61 7.97 9.30 -2.25
CA ARG A 61 7.73 8.97 -0.84
C ARG A 61 6.78 10.00 -0.21
N LYS A 62 6.06 9.59 0.83
CA LYS A 62 5.07 10.42 1.56
C LYS A 62 3.80 10.77 0.79
N THR A 63 3.54 10.12 -0.35
CA THR A 63 2.25 10.25 -1.07
C THR A 63 1.18 9.26 -0.59
N TRP A 64 1.53 8.37 0.35
CA TRP A 64 0.60 7.49 1.06
C TRP A 64 0.91 7.48 2.57
N PRO A 65 -0.10 7.18 3.42
CA PRO A 65 0.13 7.00 4.83
C PRO A 65 0.87 5.68 5.08
N THR A 66 1.99 5.75 5.81
CA THR A 66 2.68 4.55 6.33
C THR A 66 2.04 4.15 7.68
N PRO A 67 1.55 2.91 7.84
CA PRO A 67 1.00 2.45 9.11
C PRO A 67 2.00 2.60 10.27
N ALA A 68 1.51 3.08 11.42
CA ALA A 68 2.35 3.39 12.58
C ALA A 68 3.14 2.18 13.11
N ILE A 69 2.65 0.95 12.88
CA ILE A 69 3.34 -0.28 13.25
C ILE A 69 4.73 -0.40 12.63
N PHE A 70 4.95 0.12 11.42
CA PHE A 70 6.27 0.06 10.77
C PHE A 70 7.29 0.92 11.50
N ARG A 71 6.88 2.08 12.03
CA ARG A 71 7.76 2.90 12.88
C ARG A 71 8.14 2.15 14.15
N VAL A 72 7.18 1.47 14.79
CA VAL A 72 7.45 0.67 16.01
C VAL A 72 8.44 -0.45 15.74
N ILE A 73 8.27 -1.16 14.62
CA ILE A 73 9.20 -2.21 14.19
C ILE A 73 10.59 -1.62 13.94
N GLN A 74 10.67 -0.49 13.23
CA GLN A 74 11.92 0.17 12.92
C GLN A 74 12.69 0.59 14.18
N GLU A 75 12.01 1.26 15.11
CA GLU A 75 12.57 1.74 16.37
C GLU A 75 12.99 0.58 17.28
N ALA A 76 12.13 -0.42 17.47
CA ALA A 76 12.41 -1.55 18.34
C ALA A 76 13.53 -2.45 17.82
N GLY A 77 13.67 -2.57 16.50
CA GLY A 77 14.72 -3.38 15.85
C GLY A 77 15.97 -2.61 15.46
N ALA A 78 16.03 -1.29 15.70
CA ALA A 78 17.08 -0.40 15.20
C ALA A 78 17.36 -0.59 13.70
N ILE A 79 16.31 -0.71 12.88
CA ILE A 79 16.39 -1.07 11.46
C ILE A 79 16.66 0.18 10.62
N GLU A 80 17.64 0.09 9.71
CA GLU A 80 17.87 1.16 8.74
C GLU A 80 16.68 1.37 7.81
N GLU A 81 16.41 2.63 7.44
CA GLU A 81 15.33 2.99 6.51
C GLU A 81 15.38 2.21 5.18
N LYS A 82 16.58 1.98 4.65
CA LYS A 82 16.75 1.22 3.41
C LYS A 82 16.28 -0.23 3.56
N GLU A 83 16.55 -0.82 4.71
CA GLU A 83 16.12 -2.17 5.03
C GLU A 83 14.61 -2.23 5.29
N MET A 84 14.03 -1.20 5.93
CA MET A 84 12.58 -1.07 6.05
C MET A 84 11.89 -1.07 4.68
N LEU A 85 12.44 -0.33 3.70
CA LEU A 85 11.92 -0.25 2.33
C LEU A 85 12.09 -1.55 1.53
N ARG A 86 13.15 -2.31 1.81
CA ARG A 86 13.45 -3.59 1.15
C ARG A 86 12.64 -4.75 1.73
N THR A 87 12.33 -4.70 3.02
CA THR A 87 11.72 -5.84 3.71
C THR A 87 10.22 -5.71 3.82
N PHE A 88 9.70 -4.51 4.07
CA PHE A 88 8.28 -4.28 4.30
C PHE A 88 7.58 -3.62 3.12
N ASN A 89 6.26 -3.79 3.07
CA ASN A 89 5.41 -3.13 2.10
C ASN A 89 5.15 -1.64 2.42
N ASN A 90 5.46 -1.21 3.65
CA ASN A 90 5.31 0.16 4.16
C ASN A 90 3.95 0.81 3.84
N GLY A 91 2.89 0.01 3.91
CA GLY A 91 1.50 0.47 3.71
C GLY A 91 0.96 0.32 2.29
N ILE A 92 1.78 -0.08 1.32
CA ILE A 92 1.33 -0.34 -0.06
C ILE A 92 1.30 -1.84 -0.28
N GLY A 93 0.11 -2.46 -0.29
CA GLY A 93 0.01 -3.89 -0.60
C GLY A 93 -0.02 -4.21 -2.10
N MET A 94 -0.50 -3.28 -2.94
CA MET A 94 -0.66 -3.49 -4.38
C MET A 94 -0.39 -2.19 -5.12
N ILE A 95 0.35 -2.26 -6.23
CA ILE A 95 0.55 -1.16 -7.18
C ILE A 95 -0.06 -1.55 -8.53
N LEU A 96 -0.83 -0.66 -9.12
CA LEU A 96 -1.38 -0.81 -10.47
C LEU A 96 -0.70 0.21 -11.39
N VAL A 97 -0.28 -0.24 -12.58
CA VAL A 97 0.26 0.61 -13.64
C VAL A 97 -0.83 0.79 -14.68
N VAL A 98 -1.20 2.04 -14.94
CA VAL A 98 -2.30 2.41 -15.83
C VAL A 98 -1.89 3.57 -16.73
N SER A 99 -2.67 3.83 -17.77
CA SER A 99 -2.50 5.02 -18.59
C SER A 99 -2.76 6.29 -17.75
N LYS A 100 -2.16 7.43 -18.14
CA LYS A 100 -2.34 8.70 -17.43
C LYS A 100 -3.81 9.13 -17.35
N GLN A 101 -4.56 8.90 -18.43
CA GLN A 101 -5.99 9.24 -18.51
C GLN A 101 -6.86 8.36 -17.59
N ASP A 102 -6.46 7.11 -17.33
CA ASP A 102 -7.21 6.19 -16.48
C ASP A 102 -6.88 6.34 -14.99
N ALA A 103 -5.79 7.01 -14.63
CA ALA A 103 -5.36 7.16 -13.23
C ALA A 103 -6.46 7.74 -12.32
N GLY A 104 -7.13 8.82 -12.75
CA GLY A 104 -8.25 9.41 -12.01
C GLY A 104 -9.47 8.47 -11.90
N PRO A 105 -10.01 7.98 -13.04
CA PRO A 105 -11.11 7.02 -13.08
C PRO A 105 -10.88 5.73 -12.28
N VAL A 106 -9.66 5.19 -12.27
CA VAL A 106 -9.30 4.00 -11.48
C VAL A 106 -9.30 4.33 -9.99
N MET A 107 -8.73 5.49 -9.62
CA MET A 107 -8.69 5.94 -8.23
C MET A 107 -10.09 6.17 -7.63
N SER A 108 -11.07 6.61 -8.43
CA SER A 108 -12.45 6.78 -7.95
C SER A 108 -13.18 5.46 -7.66
N ARG A 109 -12.71 4.34 -8.23
CA ARG A 109 -13.28 2.99 -8.04
C ARG A 109 -12.60 2.18 -6.95
N ARG A 110 -11.62 2.76 -6.26
CA ARG A 110 -10.90 2.07 -5.19
C ARG A 110 -11.90 1.64 -4.09
N PRO A 111 -11.82 0.40 -3.59
CA PRO A 111 -12.65 0.00 -2.47
C PRO A 111 -12.35 0.89 -1.26
N ARG A 112 -13.39 1.30 -0.53
CA ARG A 112 -13.23 2.04 0.73
C ARG A 112 -12.27 1.29 1.67
N PRO A 113 -11.45 1.98 2.47
CA PRO A 113 -10.65 1.34 3.50
C PRO A 113 -11.58 0.55 4.42
N ILE A 114 -11.38 -0.77 4.51
CA ILE A 114 -12.27 -1.66 5.27
C ILE A 114 -12.03 -1.47 6.79
N HIS A 115 -10.97 -0.74 7.18
CA HIS A 115 -10.48 -0.64 8.57
C HIS A 115 -10.28 0.79 9.07
N GLN A 116 -10.93 1.79 8.48
CA GLN A 116 -11.26 2.96 9.27
C GLN A 116 -12.56 2.63 9.98
N GLY A 117 -12.49 2.29 11.28
CA GLY A 117 -13.68 2.35 12.14
C GLY A 117 -14.36 3.72 11.97
N PRO A 118 -15.64 3.86 12.37
CA PRO A 118 -16.38 5.10 12.18
C PRO A 118 -15.53 6.30 12.68
N PRO A 119 -15.55 7.44 11.97
CA PRO A 119 -14.94 8.65 12.51
C PRO A 119 -15.48 8.86 13.93
N PRO A 120 -14.65 9.33 14.88
CA PRO A 120 -15.15 9.66 16.21
C PRO A 120 -16.36 10.57 16.04
N ALA A 121 -17.45 10.27 16.75
CA ALA A 121 -18.65 11.09 16.72
C ALA A 121 -18.24 12.54 17.04
N GLY A 122 -18.37 13.44 16.07
CA GLY A 122 -18.08 14.87 16.23
C GLY A 122 -17.09 15.51 15.25
N SER A 123 -16.47 14.80 14.30
CA SER A 123 -15.63 15.47 13.27
C SER A 123 -16.45 15.85 12.03
N THR A 124 -17.28 16.90 12.17
CA THR A 124 -17.63 17.79 11.05
C THR A 124 -16.59 18.92 11.03
N GLY A 125 -15.85 19.04 9.93
CA GLY A 125 -14.84 20.07 9.72
C GLY A 125 -13.86 19.68 8.63
#